data_AF-A0AAV0GN08-F1
#
_entry.id   AF-A0AAV0GN08-F1
#
_cell.length_a   1.000
_cell.length_b   1.000
_cell.length_c   1.000
_cell.angle_alpha   90.00
_cell.angle_beta   90.00
_cell.angle_gamma   90.00
#
_symmetry.space_group_name_H-M   'P 1'
#
loop_
_entity.id
_entity.type
_entity.pdbx_description
1 polymer ?
#
loop_
_entity_poly.entity_id
_entity_poly.type
_entity_poly.pdbx_seq_one_letter_code
_entity_poly.pdbx_strand_id
1 'polypeptide(L)'
;MKKKFKSRASEWLSKNIGRARRDNKKPDWIGEGDWKLLQEYWASDAFKKKSHAGKKNRNSKAGKESQYHGGRIPVTTHVERLTKELTRAPLKIEVFEKVYVPKSGDPPTRVVETKDGW
;
A
#
# COMPACT_ATOMS: atom_id res chain seq x y z
N MET A 1 -18.91 17.51 -9.89
CA MET A 1 -18.02 18.06 -8.83
C MET A 1 -17.46 17.03 -7.82
N LYS A 2 -18.00 15.79 -7.70
CA LYS A 2 -17.56 14.77 -6.71
C LYS A 2 -16.23 14.03 -7.02
N LYS A 3 -15.68 14.10 -8.26
CA LYS A 3 -14.46 13.36 -8.68
C LYS A 3 -13.14 13.93 -8.13
N LYS A 4 -13.00 15.26 -8.01
CA LYS A 4 -11.73 15.90 -7.59
C LYS A 4 -11.45 15.72 -6.09
N PHE A 5 -12.49 15.84 -5.25
CA PHE A 5 -12.34 15.63 -3.80
C PHE A 5 -11.93 14.19 -3.47
N LYS A 6 -12.62 13.20 -4.07
CA LYS A 6 -12.39 11.76 -3.83
C LYS A 6 -11.07 11.21 -4.39
N SER A 7 -10.24 12.05 -5.01
CA SER A 7 -8.94 11.64 -5.55
C SER A 7 -7.83 12.34 -4.78
N ARG A 8 -7.37 13.50 -5.27
CA ARG A 8 -6.15 14.13 -4.77
C ARG A 8 -6.35 14.81 -3.41
N ALA A 9 -7.52 15.41 -3.18
CA ALA A 9 -7.78 16.13 -1.94
C ALA A 9 -7.94 15.18 -0.74
N SER A 10 -8.72 14.10 -0.89
CA SER A 10 -8.89 13.10 0.17
C SER A 10 -7.59 12.36 0.50
N GLU A 11 -6.79 12.06 -0.52
CA GLU A 11 -5.47 11.43 -0.33
C GLU A 11 -4.51 12.37 0.38
N TRP A 12 -4.45 13.64 -0.03
CA TRP A 12 -3.66 14.68 0.65
C TRP A 12 -4.09 14.83 2.11
N LEU A 13 -5.40 14.94 2.38
CA LEU A 13 -5.92 15.12 3.71
C LEU A 13 -5.58 13.92 4.61
N SER A 14 -5.81 12.70 4.12
CA SER A 14 -5.51 11.47 4.87
C SER A 14 -4.02 11.35 5.19
N LYS A 15 -3.15 11.70 4.24
CA LYS A 15 -1.69 11.70 4.45
C LYS A 15 -1.26 12.74 5.49
N ASN A 16 -1.80 13.95 5.41
CA ASN A 16 -1.42 15.03 6.33
C ASN A 16 -1.95 14.82 7.74
N ILE A 17 -3.21 14.40 7.89
CA ILE A 17 -3.76 14.01 9.20
C ILE A 17 -2.98 12.82 9.79
N GLY A 18 -2.67 11.82 8.96
CA GLY A 18 -1.85 10.68 9.37
C GLY A 18 -0.44 11.09 9.83
N ARG A 19 0.17 12.09 9.17
CA ARG A 19 1.45 12.68 9.59
C ARG A 19 1.29 13.44 10.91
N ALA A 20 0.33 14.35 11.01
CA ALA A 20 0.05 15.13 12.22
C ALA A 20 -0.14 14.23 13.45
N ARG A 21 -0.85 13.10 13.31
CA ARG A 21 -1.00 12.10 14.36
C ARG A 21 0.34 11.49 14.78
N ARG A 22 1.19 11.10 13.82
CA ARG A 22 2.48 10.45 14.11
C ARG A 22 3.43 11.41 14.81
N ASP A 23 3.45 12.65 14.36
CA ASP A 23 4.34 13.70 14.86
C ASP A 23 3.75 14.39 16.11
N ASN A 24 2.51 14.03 16.49
CA ASN A 24 1.72 14.63 17.55
C ASN A 24 1.69 16.17 17.51
N LYS A 25 1.68 16.73 16.29
CA LYS A 25 1.74 18.18 16.05
C LYS A 25 0.49 18.63 15.30
N LYS A 26 -0.24 19.59 15.88
CA LYS A 26 -1.40 20.21 15.24
C LYS A 26 -0.96 21.01 14.01
N PRO A 27 -1.55 20.79 12.83
CA PRO A 27 -1.36 21.65 11.68
C PRO A 27 -2.08 23.00 11.84
N ASP A 28 -1.57 24.05 11.18
CA ASP A 28 -2.14 25.41 11.27
C ASP A 28 -3.57 25.49 10.74
N TRP A 29 -3.90 24.66 9.75
CA TRP A 29 -5.22 24.61 9.10
C TRP A 29 -6.27 23.78 9.86
N ILE A 30 -5.93 23.15 10.99
CA ILE A 30 -6.89 22.46 11.87
C ILE A 30 -7.20 23.36 13.07
N GLY A 31 -8.49 23.62 13.32
CA GLY A 31 -8.94 24.33 14.52
C GLY A 31 -8.63 23.57 15.80
N GLU A 32 -8.46 24.27 16.92
CA GLU A 32 -8.11 23.63 18.20
C GLU A 32 -9.17 22.63 18.68
N GLY A 33 -10.45 22.96 18.51
CA GLY A 33 -11.56 22.05 18.82
C GLY A 33 -11.47 20.75 18.03
N ASP A 34 -11.34 20.84 16.71
CA ASP A 34 -11.24 19.67 15.83
C ASP A 34 -10.00 18.83 16.13
N TRP A 35 -8.89 19.48 16.48
CA TRP A 35 -7.67 18.78 16.87
C TRP A 35 -7.88 17.96 18.15
N LYS A 36 -8.53 18.53 19.16
CA LYS A 36 -8.87 17.82 20.40
C LYS A 36 -9.78 16.62 20.13
N LEU A 37 -10.81 16.79 19.31
CA LEU A 37 -11.70 15.71 18.85
C LEU A 37 -10.94 14.58 18.15
N LEU A 38 -9.97 14.92 17.28
CA LEU A 38 -9.11 13.94 16.62
C LEU A 38 -8.23 13.17 17.62
N GLN A 39 -7.65 13.87 18.60
CA GLN A 39 -6.84 13.24 19.64
C GLN A 39 -7.67 12.28 20.50
N GLU A 40 -8.87 12.68 20.92
CA GLU A 40 -9.82 11.83 21.64
C GLU A 40 -10.21 10.60 20.82
N TYR A 41 -10.53 10.78 19.54
CA TYR A 41 -10.82 9.68 18.62
C TYR A 41 -9.64 8.72 18.49
N TRP A 42 -8.40 9.21 18.36
CA TRP A 42 -7.22 8.37 18.28
C TRP A 42 -6.87 7.67 19.59
N ALA A 43 -7.24 8.26 20.73
CA ALA A 43 -7.09 7.64 22.04
C ALA A 43 -8.10 6.51 22.27
N SER A 44 -9.22 6.49 21.53
CA SER A 44 -10.26 5.46 21.66
C SER A 44 -9.74 4.05 21.36
N ASP A 45 -10.27 3.07 22.09
CA ASP A 45 -9.89 1.66 21.94
C ASP A 45 -10.29 1.10 20.57
N ALA A 46 -11.44 1.54 20.04
CA ALA A 46 -11.89 1.14 18.71
C ALA A 46 -10.86 1.51 17.64
N PHE A 47 -10.34 2.74 17.70
CA PHE A 47 -9.32 3.19 16.76
C PHE A 47 -7.99 2.45 16.97
N LYS A 48 -7.52 2.32 18.22
CA LYS A 48 -6.30 1.60 18.55
C LYS A 48 -6.36 0.16 18.05
N LYS A 49 -7.43 -0.58 18.34
CA LYS A 49 -7.63 -1.96 17.89
C LYS A 49 -7.53 -2.08 16.37
N LYS A 50 -8.20 -1.19 15.62
CA LYS A 50 -8.14 -1.17 14.15
C LYS A 50 -6.74 -0.84 13.63
N SER A 51 -6.08 0.15 14.25
CA SER A 51 -4.73 0.58 13.89
C SER A 51 -3.70 -0.54 14.13
N HIS A 52 -3.78 -1.21 15.28
CA HIS A 52 -2.92 -2.35 15.62
C HIS A 52 -3.15 -3.55 14.71
N ALA A 53 -4.40 -3.93 14.45
CA ALA A 53 -4.73 -5.00 13.51
C ALA A 53 -4.19 -4.70 12.10
N GLY A 54 -4.38 -3.46 11.62
CA GLY A 54 -3.82 -3.03 10.33
C GLY A 54 -2.29 -3.08 10.29
N LYS A 55 -1.60 -2.70 11.37
CA LYS A 55 -0.14 -2.83 11.49
C LYS A 55 0.30 -4.29 11.48
N LYS A 56 -0.38 -5.16 12.24
CA LYS A 56 -0.10 -6.60 12.28
C LYS A 56 -0.27 -7.25 10.91
N ASN A 57 -1.37 -6.94 10.21
CA ASN A 57 -1.65 -7.50 8.88
C ASN A 57 -0.59 -7.10 7.85
N ARG A 58 -0.20 -5.81 7.82
CA ARG A 58 0.89 -5.35 6.93
C ARG A 58 2.23 -6.02 7.21
N ASN A 59 2.52 -6.30 8.48
CA ASN A 59 3.78 -6.91 8.89
C ASN A 59 3.77 -8.44 8.87
N SER A 60 2.61 -9.06 8.63
CA SER A 60 2.47 -10.51 8.52
C SER A 60 3.22 -11.04 7.29
N LYS A 61 3.60 -12.32 7.30
CA LYS A 61 4.25 -12.98 6.16
C LYS A 61 3.42 -12.80 4.88
N ALA A 62 2.14 -13.19 4.92
CA ALA A 62 1.23 -13.03 3.79
C ALA A 62 1.10 -11.57 3.31
N GLY A 63 1.11 -10.60 4.24
CA GLY A 63 1.06 -9.18 3.91
C GLY A 63 2.31 -8.69 3.16
N LYS A 64 3.50 -9.13 3.58
CA LYS A 64 4.76 -8.83 2.90
C LYS A 64 4.85 -9.51 1.54
N GLU A 65 4.43 -10.77 1.44
CA GLU A 65 4.46 -11.54 0.19
C GLU A 65 3.48 -11.03 -0.87
N SER A 66 2.41 -10.36 -0.45
CA SER A 66 1.41 -9.77 -1.35
C SER A 66 1.72 -8.31 -1.72
N GLN A 67 2.90 -7.80 -1.34
CA GLN A 67 3.25 -6.41 -1.55
C GLN A 67 3.62 -6.15 -3.01
N TYR A 68 2.94 -5.18 -3.62
CA TYR A 68 3.23 -4.75 -4.99
C TYR A 68 4.44 -3.82 -5.03
N HIS A 69 5.42 -4.15 -5.86
CA HIS A 69 6.67 -3.41 -6.07
C HIS A 69 6.78 -2.80 -7.48
N GLY A 70 5.81 -3.03 -8.36
CA GLY A 70 5.77 -2.48 -9.74
C GLY A 70 5.50 -0.97 -9.85
N GLY A 71 5.54 -0.20 -8.76
CA GLY A 71 5.31 1.25 -8.74
C GLY A 71 3.83 1.63 -8.88
N ARG A 72 3.54 2.85 -9.38
CA ARG A 72 2.17 3.30 -9.68
C ARG A 72 1.76 2.99 -11.12
N ILE A 73 2.08 1.77 -11.55
CA ILE A 73 1.87 1.30 -12.92
C ILE A 73 1.01 0.03 -12.82
N PRO A 74 -0.06 -0.11 -13.60
CA PRO A 74 -0.87 -1.32 -13.62
C PRO A 74 -0.06 -2.56 -14.05
N VAL A 75 -0.46 -3.74 -13.58
CA VAL A 75 0.15 -5.02 -14.00
C VAL A 75 0.06 -5.20 -15.52
N THR A 76 -1.03 -4.78 -16.15
CA THR A 76 -1.22 -4.86 -17.62
C THR A 76 -0.12 -4.14 -18.38
N THR A 77 0.29 -2.95 -17.93
CA THR A 77 1.40 -2.21 -18.55
C THR A 77 2.74 -2.94 -18.36
N HIS A 78 2.93 -3.66 -17.25
CA HIS A 78 4.12 -4.52 -17.08
C HIS A 78 4.09 -5.73 -18.02
N VAL A 79 2.92 -6.33 -18.24
CA VAL A 79 2.72 -7.40 -19.23
C VAL A 79 3.09 -6.90 -20.63
N GLU A 80 2.56 -5.75 -21.06
CA GLU A 80 2.86 -5.18 -22.39
C GLU A 80 4.36 -4.91 -22.60
N ARG A 81 5.04 -4.42 -21.56
CA ARG A 81 6.50 -4.18 -21.61
C ARG A 81 7.27 -5.49 -21.71
N LEU A 82 6.91 -6.49 -20.90
CA LEU A 82 7.52 -7.82 -20.95
C LEU A 82 7.28 -8.52 -22.29
N THR A 83 6.10 -8.38 -22.90
CA THR A 83 5.83 -8.92 -24.23
C THR A 83 6.78 -8.36 -25.29
N LYS A 84 7.08 -7.05 -25.20
CA LYS A 84 8.03 -6.39 -26.11
C LYS A 84 9.48 -6.83 -25.84
N GLU A 85 9.85 -6.95 -24.56
CA GLU A 85 11.19 -7.40 -24.15
C GLU A 85 11.48 -8.84 -24.56
N LEU A 86 10.50 -9.74 -24.39
CA LEU A 86 10.66 -11.18 -24.67
C LEU A 86 10.29 -11.57 -26.10
N THR A 87 9.65 -10.66 -26.86
CA THR A 87 9.07 -10.93 -28.19
C THR A 87 8.05 -12.09 -28.22
N ARG A 88 7.54 -12.49 -27.06
CA ARG A 88 6.51 -13.51 -26.86
C ARG A 88 5.59 -13.11 -25.70
N ALA A 89 4.46 -13.78 -25.57
CA ALA A 89 3.62 -13.63 -24.39
C ALA A 89 4.40 -14.04 -23.12
N PRO A 90 4.46 -13.18 -22.08
CA PRO A 90 5.13 -13.51 -20.83
C PRO A 90 4.32 -14.52 -20.04
N LEU A 91 5.02 -15.42 -19.33
CA LEU A 91 4.43 -16.32 -18.36
C LEU A 91 3.97 -15.53 -17.14
N LYS A 92 2.94 -16.05 -16.45
CA LYS A 92 2.41 -15.42 -15.23
C LYS A 92 3.51 -15.24 -14.17
N ILE A 93 4.44 -16.18 -14.09
CA ILE A 93 5.55 -16.13 -13.14
C ILE A 93 6.54 -14.99 -13.44
N GLU A 94 6.85 -14.75 -14.71
CA GLU A 94 7.75 -13.66 -15.14
C GLU A 94 7.15 -12.29 -14.79
N VAL A 95 5.83 -12.14 -15.01
CA VAL A 95 5.09 -10.93 -14.63
C VAL A 95 5.07 -10.77 -13.11
N PHE A 96 4.84 -11.86 -12.37
CA PHE A 96 4.80 -11.85 -10.91
C PHE A 96 6.17 -11.47 -10.33
N GLU A 97 7.26 -12.07 -10.82
CA GLU A 97 8.62 -11.74 -10.42
C GLU A 97 8.92 -10.26 -10.65
N LYS A 98 8.52 -9.70 -11.80
CA LYS A 98 8.73 -8.28 -12.10
C LYS A 98 8.02 -7.33 -11.12
N VAL A 99 6.85 -7.72 -10.61
CA VAL A 99 5.95 -6.79 -9.92
C VAL A 99 5.72 -7.06 -8.43
N TYR A 100 6.04 -8.26 -7.93
CA TYR A 100 5.87 -8.66 -6.53
C TYR A 100 7.17 -9.14 -5.87
N VAL A 101 8.29 -9.26 -6.60
CA VAL A 101 9.61 -9.50 -5.99
C VAL A 101 10.29 -8.15 -5.74
N PRO A 102 10.73 -7.86 -4.51
CA PRO A 102 11.49 -6.65 -4.23
C PRO A 102 12.85 -6.69 -4.93
N LYS A 103 13.32 -5.54 -5.44
CA LYS A 103 14.63 -5.42 -6.13
C LYS A 103 15.84 -5.77 -5.25
N SER A 104 15.67 -5.82 -3.94
CA SER A 104 16.73 -5.96 -2.93
C SER A 104 16.62 -7.25 -2.12
N GLY A 105 15.81 -8.23 -2.52
CA GLY A 105 15.58 -9.42 -1.70
C GLY A 105 15.10 -10.62 -2.48
N ASP A 106 15.06 -11.75 -1.76
CA ASP A 106 14.61 -13.03 -2.30
C ASP A 106 13.12 -13.01 -2.66
N PRO A 107 12.71 -13.77 -3.68
CA PRO A 107 11.32 -13.89 -4.04
C PRO A 107 10.48 -14.41 -2.85
N PRO A 108 9.28 -13.86 -2.62
CA PRO A 108 8.41 -14.32 -1.54
C PRO A 108 8.08 -15.81 -1.71
N THR A 109 7.91 -16.57 -0.61
CA THR A 109 7.76 -18.04 -0.61
C THR A 109 6.69 -18.57 -1.57
N ARG A 110 5.61 -17.79 -1.78
CA ARG A 110 4.54 -18.08 -2.75
C ARG A 110 5.03 -18.22 -4.20
N VAL A 111 6.15 -17.58 -4.56
CA VAL A 111 6.81 -17.71 -5.87
C VAL A 111 7.40 -19.10 -6.05
N VAL A 112 7.94 -19.68 -4.99
CA VAL A 112 8.58 -21.00 -5.01
C VAL A 112 7.53 -22.10 -5.19
N GLU A 113 6.42 -22.03 -4.45
CA GLU A 113 5.31 -23.00 -4.56
C GLU A 113 4.61 -22.97 -5.94
N THR A 114 4.70 -21.86 -6.68
CA THR A 114 4.16 -21.78 -8.05
C THR A 114 5.11 -22.38 -9.10
N LYS A 115 6.39 -22.61 -8.75
CA LYS A 115 7.38 -23.27 -9.62
C LYS A 115 7.26 -24.79 -9.61
N ASP A 116 6.77 -25.38 -8.51
CA ASP A 116 6.75 -26.84 -8.29
C ASP A 116 5.40 -27.51 -8.61
N GLY A 117 4.45 -26.79 -9.22
CA GLY A 117 3.05 -27.19 -9.30
C GLY A 117 2.39 -27.09 -10.68
N TRP A 118 3.14 -27.27 -11.77
CA TRP A 118 2.61 -27.49 -13.13
C TRP A 118 3.45 -28.51 -13.90
#